data_AF-A0AAN5PHV7-F1
#
_entry.id   AF-A0AAN5PHV7-F1
#
_cell.length_a   1.000
_cell.length_b   1.000
_cell.length_c   1.000
_cell.angle_alpha   90.00
_cell.angle_beta   90.00
_cell.angle_gamma   90.00
#
_symmetry.space_group_name_H-M   'P 1'
#
loop_
_entity.id
_entity.type
_entity.pdbx_description
1 polymer ?
#
loop_
_entity_poly.entity_id
_entity_poly.type
_entity_poly.pdbx_seq_one_letter_code
_entity_poly.pdbx_strand_id
1 'polypeptide(L)'
;MIGNKTMDMDIKHKPLKRELSLFGATMMGLGSIVGTGVFVSIGIAAGVTGPSVILAIALAALVATCNAFSSAQLAANHAVSGGTYEYGYRYLHPAFGFTAGWMFLCAKSASAATAALGFAGYFIHLSGLETVPVIPIALAVSITLILLVLSGLRRTNTVNIIIVMIT
;
A
#
# COMPACT_ATOMS: atom_id res chain seq x y z
N MET A 1 37.43 34.27 -16.35
CA MET A 1 37.07 33.49 -15.14
C MET A 1 35.72 32.83 -15.37
N ILE A 2 35.80 31.54 -15.69
CA ILE A 2 34.83 30.42 -15.55
C ILE A 2 33.35 30.82 -15.33
N GLY A 3 32.56 30.65 -16.39
CA GLY A 3 31.11 30.77 -16.37
C GLY A 3 30.48 29.72 -15.45
N ASN A 4 29.64 30.21 -14.53
CA ASN A 4 28.79 29.43 -13.66
C ASN A 4 27.67 28.79 -14.50
N LYS A 5 28.00 27.71 -15.21
CA LYS A 5 27.05 26.78 -15.80
C LYS A 5 26.63 25.85 -14.68
N THR A 6 25.72 26.32 -13.82
CA THR A 6 24.98 25.47 -12.92
C THR A 6 24.46 24.30 -13.74
N MET A 7 24.82 23.09 -13.30
CA MET A 7 24.33 21.82 -13.83
C MET A 7 22.82 21.77 -13.63
N ASP A 8 22.06 22.43 -14.52
CA ASP A 8 20.70 22.02 -14.84
C ASP A 8 20.82 20.66 -15.52
N MET A 9 20.94 19.62 -14.69
CA MET A 9 20.52 18.31 -15.10
C MET A 9 19.00 18.39 -15.23
N ASP A 10 18.55 18.83 -16.40
CA ASP A 10 17.21 18.63 -16.92
C ASP A 10 16.97 17.12 -16.93
N ILE A 11 16.60 16.55 -15.78
CA ILE A 11 16.06 15.21 -15.68
C ILE A 11 14.71 15.30 -16.38
N LYS A 12 14.74 15.08 -17.69
CA LYS A 12 13.58 15.03 -18.57
C LYS A 12 12.76 13.82 -18.12
N HIS A 13 11.89 14.01 -17.13
CA HIS A 13 11.00 12.97 -16.64
C HIS A 13 10.19 12.46 -17.81
N LYS A 14 10.46 11.22 -18.20
CA LYS A 14 9.73 10.56 -19.29
C LYS A 14 8.24 10.57 -18.87
N PRO A 15 7.34 11.15 -19.68
CA PRO A 15 5.95 11.26 -19.29
C PRO A 15 5.39 9.87 -19.00
N LEU A 16 4.68 9.74 -17.87
CA LEU A 16 4.07 8.48 -17.48
C LEU A 16 3.12 8.03 -18.59
N LYS A 17 3.23 6.76 -19.00
CA LYS A 17 2.25 6.19 -19.92
C LYS A 17 0.89 6.17 -19.23
N ARG A 18 -0.11 6.80 -19.86
CA ARG A 18 -1.49 6.81 -19.38
C ARG A 18 -2.17 5.48 -19.68
N GLU A 19 -1.88 4.48 -18.85
CA GLU A 19 -2.46 3.13 -18.93
C GLU A 19 -3.68 2.96 -18.01
N LEU A 20 -3.93 3.92 -17.11
CA LEU A 20 -4.97 3.85 -16.08
C LEU A 20 -5.99 4.96 -16.29
N SER A 21 -7.27 4.60 -16.44
CA SER A 21 -8.39 5.55 -16.38
C SER A 21 -8.63 5.99 -14.93
N LEU A 22 -9.36 7.09 -14.72
CA LEU A 22 -9.75 7.54 -13.38
C LEU A 22 -10.42 6.42 -12.60
N PHE A 23 -11.38 5.73 -13.23
CA PHE A 23 -12.06 4.59 -12.61
C PHE A 23 -11.08 3.47 -12.24
N GLY A 24 -10.17 3.10 -13.15
CA GLY A 24 -9.13 2.10 -12.87
C GLY A 24 -8.22 2.51 -11.71
N ALA A 25 -7.85 3.80 -11.63
CA ALA A 25 -7.06 4.35 -10.53
C ALA A 25 -7.79 4.31 -9.19
N THR A 26 -9.07 4.67 -9.17
CA THR A 26 -9.90 4.59 -7.96
C THR A 26 -10.07 3.15 -7.50
N MET A 27 -10.37 2.23 -8.41
CA MET A 27 -10.51 0.80 -8.08
C MET A 27 -9.18 0.20 -7.60
N MET A 28 -8.06 0.56 -8.23
CA MET A 28 -6.72 0.18 -7.76
C MET A 28 -6.43 0.71 -6.34
N GLY A 29 -6.81 1.95 -6.06
CA GLY A 29 -6.73 2.54 -4.73
C GLY A 29 -7.55 1.76 -3.71
N LEU A 30 -8.84 1.51 -3.99
CA LEU A 30 -9.73 0.76 -3.10
C LEU A 30 -9.21 -0.66 -2.84
N GLY A 31 -8.78 -1.38 -3.89
CA GLY A 31 -8.21 -2.73 -3.74
C GLY A 31 -6.89 -2.76 -2.98
N SER A 32 -6.16 -1.65 -2.92
CA SER A 32 -4.96 -1.53 -2.08
C SER A 32 -5.25 -1.23 -0.60
N ILE A 33 -6.46 -0.75 -0.29
CA ILE A 33 -6.92 -0.40 1.07
C ILE A 33 -7.67 -1.57 1.69
N VAL A 34 -8.57 -2.20 0.93
CA VAL A 34 -9.35 -3.35 1.38
C VAL A 34 -8.43 -4.57 1.45
N GLY A 35 -8.19 -5.06 2.66
CA GLY A 35 -7.30 -6.17 2.91
C GLY A 35 -7.47 -6.69 4.35
N THR A 36 -6.39 -7.16 4.96
CA THR A 36 -6.45 -7.76 6.31
C THR A 36 -6.99 -6.85 7.40
N GLY A 37 -7.00 -5.54 7.22
CA GLY A 37 -7.59 -4.60 8.16
C GLY A 37 -9.05 -4.94 8.50
N VAL A 38 -9.90 -5.08 7.47
CA VAL A 38 -11.34 -5.33 7.67
C VAL A 38 -11.62 -6.78 8.09
N PHE A 39 -10.85 -7.73 7.56
CA PHE A 39 -11.08 -9.16 7.80
C PHE A 39 -10.50 -9.65 9.14
N VAL A 40 -9.32 -9.16 9.53
CA VAL A 40 -8.58 -9.66 10.69
C VAL A 40 -8.51 -8.62 11.80
N SER A 41 -8.02 -7.42 11.49
CA SER A 41 -7.70 -6.43 12.53
C SER A 41 -8.92 -5.92 13.28
N ILE A 42 -10.06 -5.72 12.60
CA ILE A 42 -11.31 -5.31 13.27
C ILE A 42 -11.75 -6.37 14.28
N GLY A 43 -11.67 -7.66 13.95
CA GLY A 43 -12.03 -8.74 14.87
C GLY A 43 -11.17 -8.75 16.13
N ILE A 44 -9.85 -8.57 15.98
CA ILE A 44 -8.92 -8.46 17.11
C ILE A 44 -9.26 -7.23 17.97
N ALA A 45 -9.45 -6.07 17.35
CA ALA A 45 -9.78 -4.83 18.06
C ALA A 45 -11.13 -4.91 18.78
N ALA A 46 -12.14 -5.52 18.16
CA ALA A 46 -13.44 -5.77 18.75
C ALA A 46 -13.35 -6.75 19.93
N GLY A 47 -12.48 -7.76 19.86
CA GLY A 47 -12.23 -8.67 20.99
C GLY A 47 -11.68 -7.96 22.22
N VAL A 48 -10.88 -6.91 22.04
CA VAL A 48 -10.28 -6.13 23.14
C VAL A 48 -11.23 -5.04 23.65
N THR A 49 -11.89 -4.32 22.75
CA THR A 49 -12.63 -3.07 23.06
C THR A 49 -14.15 -3.22 23.00
N GLY A 50 -14.65 -4.37 22.55
CA GLY A 50 -16.07 -4.63 22.37
C GLY A 50 -16.71 -3.66 21.37
N PRO A 51 -17.96 -3.21 21.62
CA PRO A 51 -18.69 -2.31 20.72
C PRO A 51 -18.00 -0.96 20.50
N SER A 52 -17.10 -0.54 21.41
CA SER A 52 -16.41 0.75 21.31
C SER A 52 -15.40 0.82 20.15
N VAL A 53 -15.10 -0.31 19.49
CA VAL A 53 -14.28 -0.37 18.27
C VAL A 53 -14.78 0.58 17.17
N ILE A 54 -16.10 0.84 17.10
CA ILE A 54 -16.69 1.75 16.12
C ILE A 54 -16.15 3.17 16.31
N LEU A 55 -15.96 3.62 17.56
CA LEU A 55 -15.40 4.94 17.85
C LEU A 55 -13.93 5.04 17.41
N ALA A 56 -13.16 3.97 17.64
CA ALA A 56 -11.76 3.90 17.18
C ALA A 56 -11.68 3.94 15.65
N ILE A 57 -12.56 3.22 14.95
CA ILE A 57 -12.64 3.23 13.48
C ILE A 57 -13.04 4.62 12.97
N ALA A 58 -14.02 5.28 13.60
CA ALA A 58 -14.44 6.63 13.20
C ALA A 58 -13.29 7.65 13.33
N LEU A 59 -12.53 7.60 14.43
CA LEU A 59 -11.35 8.45 14.62
C LEU A 59 -10.25 8.15 13.59
N ALA A 60 -9.97 6.87 13.33
CA ALA A 60 -8.99 6.46 12.33
C ALA A 60 -9.40 6.94 10.91
N ALA A 61 -10.69 6.84 10.56
CA ALA A 61 -11.22 7.28 9.28
C ALA A 61 -11.10 8.81 9.10
N LEU A 62 -11.32 9.58 10.16
CA LEU A 62 -11.13 11.03 10.14
C LEU A 62 -9.67 11.39 9.83
N VAL A 63 -8.71 10.81 10.55
CA VAL A 63 -7.27 11.04 10.34
C VAL A 63 -6.85 10.61 8.93
N ALA A 64 -7.32 9.45 8.46
CA ALA A 64 -7.05 8.96 7.12
C ALA A 64 -7.58 9.90 6.03
N THR A 65 -8.77 10.47 6.23
CA THR A 65 -9.38 11.43 5.28
C THR A 65 -8.57 12.71 5.18
N CYS A 66 -8.14 13.27 6.32
CA CYS A 66 -7.26 14.44 6.34
C CYS A 66 -5.94 14.17 5.58
N ASN A 67 -5.33 12.99 5.82
CA ASN A 67 -4.12 12.58 5.10
C ASN A 67 -4.36 12.39 3.59
N ALA A 68 -5.51 11.82 3.21
CA ALA A 68 -5.87 11.59 1.81
C ALA A 68 -6.04 12.91 1.05
N PHE A 69 -6.71 13.91 1.64
CA PHE A 69 -6.84 15.22 1.00
C PHE A 69 -5.51 15.96 0.89
N SER A 70 -4.67 15.94 1.93
CA SER A 70 -3.33 16.52 1.85
C SER A 70 -2.49 15.86 0.74
N SER A 71 -2.52 14.52 0.68
CA SER A 71 -1.81 13.76 -0.37
C SER A 71 -2.36 14.03 -1.76
N ALA A 72 -3.68 14.17 -1.93
CA ALA A 72 -4.31 14.46 -3.20
C ALA A 72 -3.92 15.84 -3.74
N GLN A 73 -3.84 16.85 -2.87
CA GLN A 73 -3.36 18.19 -3.25
C GLN A 73 -1.90 18.17 -3.70
N LEU A 74 -1.03 17.44 -2.99
CA LEU A 74 0.38 17.26 -3.38
C LEU A 74 0.50 16.50 -4.71
N ALA A 75 -0.30 15.45 -4.91
CA ALA A 75 -0.31 14.68 -6.16
C ALA A 75 -0.78 15.51 -7.36
N ALA A 76 -1.74 16.41 -7.16
CA ALA A 76 -2.21 17.35 -8.19
C ALA A 76 -1.14 18.39 -8.56
N ASN A 77 -0.40 18.90 -7.56
CA ASN A 77 0.63 19.92 -7.76
C ASN A 77 1.98 19.37 -8.24
N HIS A 78 2.32 18.13 -7.87
CA HIS A 78 3.60 17.48 -8.18
C HIS A 78 3.36 16.07 -8.72
N ALA A 79 2.89 16.00 -9.97
CA ALA A 79 2.48 14.77 -10.65
C ALA A 79 3.67 13.93 -11.15
N VAL A 80 4.55 13.52 -10.23
CA VAL A 80 5.68 12.62 -10.48
C VAL A 80 5.48 11.30 -9.73
N SER A 81 6.12 10.24 -10.23
CA SER A 81 6.13 8.95 -9.54
C SER A 81 7.05 9.01 -8.32
N GLY A 82 6.55 8.62 -7.14
CA GLY A 82 7.36 8.47 -5.92
C GLY A 82 6.63 8.81 -4.61
N GLY A 83 5.46 9.44 -4.69
CA GLY A 83 4.58 9.66 -3.53
C GLY A 83 5.25 10.46 -2.41
N THR A 84 5.04 10.05 -1.16
CA THR A 84 5.49 10.79 0.03
C THR A 84 7.02 10.96 0.10
N TYR A 85 7.79 10.05 -0.49
CA TYR A 85 9.25 10.20 -0.62
C TYR A 85 9.60 11.46 -1.44
N GLU A 86 9.03 11.59 -2.64
CA GLU A 86 9.27 12.75 -3.51
C GLU A 86 8.71 14.04 -2.91
N TYR A 87 7.54 13.98 -2.27
CA TYR A 87 6.97 15.16 -1.62
C TYR A 87 7.86 15.66 -0.47
N GLY A 88 8.36 14.75 0.37
CA GLY A 88 9.30 15.08 1.45
C GLY A 88 10.62 15.62 0.92
N TYR A 89 11.14 15.00 -0.14
CA TYR A 89 12.38 15.41 -0.78
C TYR A 89 12.26 16.82 -1.40
N ARG A 90 11.14 17.09 -2.08
CA ARG A 90 10.92 18.33 -2.84
C ARG A 90 10.54 19.53 -1.96
N TYR A 91 9.66 19.34 -0.97
CA TYR A 91 9.03 20.44 -0.23
C TYR A 91 9.60 20.66 1.17
N LEU A 92 10.31 19.68 1.75
CA LEU A 92 10.85 19.78 3.11
C LEU A 92 12.38 19.76 3.13
N HIS A 93 12.97 18.57 2.96
CA HIS A 93 14.42 18.38 2.93
C HIS A 93 14.74 16.97 2.40
N PRO A 94 15.87 16.76 1.69
CA PRO A 94 16.28 15.43 1.22
C PRO A 94 16.28 14.33 2.30
N ALA A 95 16.64 14.68 3.53
CA ALA A 95 16.63 13.75 4.67
C ALA A 95 15.20 13.27 5.02
N PHE A 96 14.20 14.17 5.01
CA PHE A 96 12.81 13.79 5.31
C PHE A 96 12.22 12.92 4.20
N GLY A 97 12.55 13.22 2.93
CA GLY A 97 12.22 12.33 1.81
C GLY A 97 12.79 10.93 2.01
N PHE A 98 14.10 10.82 2.29
CA PHE A 98 14.77 9.54 2.56
C PHE A 98 14.12 8.77 3.72
N THR A 99 13.89 9.41 4.86
CA THR A 99 13.23 8.78 6.01
C THR A 99 11.82 8.30 5.66
N ALA A 100 11.04 9.11 4.94
CA ALA A 100 9.69 8.72 4.50
C ALA A 100 9.71 7.50 3.58
N GLY A 101 10.66 7.44 2.64
CA GLY A 101 10.86 6.27 1.77
C GLY A 101 11.21 5.00 2.55
N TRP A 102 12.12 5.10 3.52
CA TRP A 102 12.52 3.96 4.34
C TRP A 102 11.40 3.47 5.25
N MET A 103 10.69 4.40 5.90
CA MET A 103 9.49 4.06 6.69
C MET A 103 8.41 3.41 5.84
N PHE A 104 8.19 3.88 4.62
CA PHE A 104 7.23 3.28 3.70
C PHE A 104 7.61 1.84 3.34
N LEU A 105 8.90 1.59 3.05
CA LEU A 105 9.39 0.23 2.75
C LEU A 105 9.19 -0.74 3.92
N CYS A 106 9.53 -0.31 5.14
CA CYS A 106 9.31 -1.10 6.35
C CYS A 106 7.82 -1.36 6.59
N ALA A 107 6.98 -0.33 6.48
CA ALA A 107 5.53 -0.44 6.67
C ALA A 107 4.88 -1.38 5.64
N LYS A 108 5.29 -1.30 4.36
CA LYS A 108 4.75 -2.19 3.33
C LYS A 108 5.22 -3.63 3.51
N SER A 109 6.46 -3.84 3.96
CA SER A 109 6.97 -5.18 4.31
C SER A 109 6.18 -5.78 5.48
N ALA A 110 5.94 -5.01 6.54
CA ALA A 110 5.11 -5.45 7.67
C ALA A 110 3.67 -5.75 7.23
N SER A 111 3.08 -4.90 6.39
CA SER A 111 1.75 -5.09 5.83
C SER A 111 1.65 -6.38 5.00
N ALA A 112 2.66 -6.69 4.17
CA ALA A 112 2.72 -7.94 3.41
C ALA A 112 2.80 -9.16 4.33
N ALA A 113 3.59 -9.08 5.41
CA ALA A 113 3.67 -10.15 6.41
C ALA A 113 2.32 -10.35 7.12
N THR A 114 1.65 -9.27 7.52
CA THR A 114 0.30 -9.34 8.11
C THR A 114 -0.72 -9.93 7.12
N ALA A 115 -0.62 -9.59 5.83
CA ALA A 115 -1.46 -10.17 4.78
C ALA A 115 -1.29 -11.68 4.65
N ALA A 116 -0.04 -12.14 4.61
CA ALA A 116 0.29 -13.55 4.53
C ALA A 116 -0.16 -14.34 5.78
N LEU A 117 0.03 -13.78 6.98
CA LEU A 117 -0.43 -14.37 8.23
C LEU A 117 -1.96 -14.45 8.31
N GLY A 118 -2.66 -13.38 7.90
CA GLY A 118 -4.12 -13.36 7.86
C GLY A 118 -4.67 -14.43 6.91
N PHE A 119 -4.11 -14.51 5.69
CA PHE A 119 -4.47 -15.55 4.73
C PHE A 119 -4.21 -16.96 5.28
N ALA A 120 -3.02 -17.21 5.85
CA ALA A 120 -2.66 -18.50 6.40
C ALA A 120 -3.62 -18.94 7.52
N GLY A 121 -4.04 -18.01 8.39
CA GLY A 121 -5.03 -18.27 9.43
C GLY A 121 -6.38 -18.71 8.87
N TYR A 122 -6.91 -17.99 7.88
CA TYR A 122 -8.15 -18.39 7.20
C TYR A 122 -8.01 -19.73 6.48
N PHE A 123 -6.88 -19.97 5.81
CA PHE A 123 -6.64 -21.20 5.08
C PHE A 123 -6.60 -22.43 6.00
N ILE A 124 -5.93 -22.34 7.16
CA ILE A 124 -5.89 -23.42 8.16
C ILE A 124 -7.31 -23.73 8.65
N HIS A 125 -8.07 -22.70 8.99
CA HIS A 125 -9.44 -22.87 9.50
C HIS A 125 -10.36 -23.54 8.47
N LEU A 126 -10.25 -23.15 7.19
CA LEU A 126 -11.05 -23.73 6.10
C LEU A 126 -10.62 -25.15 5.71
N SER A 127 -9.33 -25.48 5.82
CA SER A 127 -8.78 -26.78 5.41
C SER A 127 -8.81 -27.84 6.51
N GLY A 128 -9.15 -27.47 7.75
CA GLY A 128 -9.14 -28.37 8.91
C GLY A 128 -7.74 -28.80 9.35
N LEU A 129 -6.69 -28.09 8.91
CA LEU A 129 -5.29 -28.37 9.22
C LEU A 129 -4.85 -27.72 10.55
N GLU A 130 -5.65 -27.85 11.60
CA GLU A 130 -5.47 -27.13 12.87
C GLU A 130 -4.14 -27.44 13.58
N THR A 131 -3.51 -28.57 13.25
CA THR A 131 -2.22 -28.98 13.81
C THR A 131 -1.01 -28.34 13.13
N VAL A 132 -1.20 -27.69 11.98
CA VAL A 132 -0.10 -27.08 11.23
C VAL A 132 0.14 -25.65 11.73
N PRO A 133 1.39 -25.28 12.09
CA PRO A 133 1.70 -23.91 12.50
C PRO A 133 1.45 -22.93 11.34
N VAL A 134 1.01 -21.71 11.68
CA VAL A 134 0.67 -20.66 10.71
C VAL A 134 1.88 -20.18 9.90
N ILE A 135 3.07 -20.17 10.52
CA ILE A 135 4.28 -19.54 9.97
C ILE A 135 4.73 -20.19 8.64
N PRO A 136 4.87 -21.53 8.52
CA PRO A 136 5.22 -22.15 7.24
C PRO A 136 4.28 -21.80 6.08
N ILE A 137 2.97 -21.74 6.33
CA ILE A 137 1.97 -21.43 5.30
C ILE A 137 2.11 -19.96 4.86
N ALA A 138 2.26 -19.04 5.81
CA ALA A 138 2.46 -17.62 5.51
C ALA A 138 3.76 -17.39 4.69
N LEU A 139 4.85 -18.10 5.01
CA LEU A 139 6.09 -18.05 4.24
C LEU A 139 5.89 -18.64 2.83
N ALA A 140 5.23 -19.79 2.71
CA ALA A 140 4.95 -20.42 1.41
C ALA A 140 4.13 -19.51 0.50
N VAL A 141 3.09 -18.86 1.03
CA VAL A 141 2.26 -17.89 0.30
C VAL A 141 3.08 -16.67 -0.12
N SER A 142 3.91 -16.14 0.78
CA SER A 142 4.79 -14.99 0.47
C SER A 142 5.76 -15.32 -0.65
N ILE A 143 6.43 -16.47 -0.59
CA ILE A 143 7.36 -16.94 -1.63
C ILE A 143 6.62 -17.14 -2.96
N THR A 144 5.43 -17.74 -2.93
CA THR A 144 4.61 -17.96 -4.13
C THR A 144 4.24 -16.63 -4.79
N LEU A 145 3.80 -15.64 -4.00
CA LEU A 145 3.50 -14.30 -4.51
C LEU A 145 4.74 -13.60 -5.06
N ILE A 146 5.89 -13.72 -4.41
CA ILE A 146 7.16 -13.18 -4.92
C ILE A 146 7.50 -13.80 -6.28
N LEU A 147 7.43 -15.14 -6.41
CA LEU A 147 7.69 -15.84 -7.68
C LEU A 147 6.70 -15.41 -8.77
N LEU A 148 5.43 -15.24 -8.43
CA LEU A 148 4.40 -14.77 -9.34
C LEU A 148 4.66 -13.33 -9.82
N VAL A 149 5.11 -12.45 -8.93
CA VAL A 149 5.54 -11.08 -9.28
C VAL A 149 6.75 -11.12 -10.22
N LEU A 150 7.75 -11.94 -9.91
CA LEU A 150 8.96 -12.11 -10.74
C LEU A 150 8.65 -12.70 -12.13
N SER A 151 7.61 -13.53 -12.24
CA SER A 151 7.16 -14.14 -13.50
C SER A 151 6.47 -13.15 -14.46
N GLY A 152 6.26 -11.90 -14.02
CA GLY A 152 5.79 -10.81 -14.88
C GLY A 152 4.29 -10.54 -14.79
N LEU A 153 3.89 -9.73 -13.82
CA LEU A 153 2.52 -9.23 -13.67
C LEU A 153 2.19 -8.14 -14.71
N ARG A 154 1.77 -8.55 -15.91
CA ARG A 154 1.26 -7.61 -16.94
C ARG A 154 -0.24 -7.30 -16.82
N ARG A 155 -1.01 -8.03 -15.98
CA ARG A 155 -2.50 -8.00 -15.94
C ARG A 155 -3.12 -7.52 -14.61
N THR A 156 -2.36 -6.80 -13.78
CA THR A 156 -2.79 -6.48 -12.40
C THR A 156 -4.05 -5.62 -12.31
N ASN A 157 -4.27 -4.68 -13.23
CA ASN A 157 -5.40 -3.75 -13.13
C ASN A 157 -6.78 -4.44 -13.27
N THR A 158 -6.95 -5.30 -14.28
CA THR A 158 -8.24 -5.98 -14.50
C THR A 158 -8.59 -6.93 -13.36
N VAL A 159 -7.59 -7.67 -12.84
CA VAL A 159 -7.79 -8.58 -11.71
C VAL A 159 -8.21 -7.83 -10.46
N ASN A 160 -7.56 -6.69 -10.17
CA ASN A 160 -7.91 -5.88 -9.02
C ASN A 160 -9.35 -5.35 -9.08
N ILE A 161 -9.81 -4.88 -10.24
CA ILE A 161 -11.19 -4.40 -10.41
C ILE A 161 -12.20 -5.51 -10.07
N ILE A 162 -11.96 -6.74 -10.54
CA ILE A 162 -12.86 -7.87 -10.27
C ILE A 162 -12.93 -8.18 -8.77
N ILE A 163 -11.78 -8.21 -8.09
CA ILE A 163 -11.71 -8.53 -6.66
C ILE A 163 -12.49 -7.51 -5.83
N VAL A 164 -12.28 -6.22 -6.09
CA VAL A 164 -12.94 -5.13 -5.36
C VAL A 164 -14.45 -5.11 -5.59
N MET A 165 -14.93 -5.51 -6.77
CA MET A 165 -16.36 -5.54 -7.05
C MET A 165 -17.11 -6.68 -6.32
N ILE A 166 -16.40 -7.74 -5.93
CA ILE A 166 -16.97 -8.91 -5.25
C ILE A 166 -16.90 -8.76 -3.71
N THR A 167 -15.94 -7.98 -3.22
CA THR A 167 -15.67 -7.79 -1.79
C THR A 167 -16.52 -6.67 -1.20
#